data_AF-A0A1F3N2U3-F1
#
_entry.id   AF-A0A1F3N2U3-F1
#
_cell.length_a   1.000
_cell.length_b   1.000
_cell.length_c   1.000
_cell.angle_alpha   90.00
_cell.angle_beta   90.00
_cell.angle_gamma   90.00
#
_symmetry.space_group_name_H-M   'P 1'
#
loop_
_entity.id
_entity.type
_entity.pdbx_description
1 polymer ?
#
loop_
_entity_poly.entity_id
_entity_poly.type
_entity_poly.pdbx_seq_one_letter_code
_entity_poly.pdbx_strand_id
1 'polypeptide(L)'
;MIFTRKIVLFFTAFLGLNFSPVFSQPVIPEPVTPDASVEAKALLKLLYDISGHHTLTGQHNYPNIRDRNSRFAARYIGKTPAVFSTDWGFAGDGDTDSWRARPDIVEEAIRQHKLGSIITICWHAVPPTADEPVTFRPLPGASSDSLASVQGRLLERQFRDVLTPGTALNKHWCMQVDSIAKYLKKLEQARIPILWRPYHEMNGDWFWWGGRTGKSSTIALYRQLFDRLVYRHRLTNLIWVWSVDRPNKPEMEFHHFYPGSEYLDVLALDVYRNDFNKTYYDSLSALSAGKPVVLAEVGNPPSPEILKDQPKWGLYVTWAGMVRNTLRKQYRAILDDPRYLSLEDSRYCELTVPYRTACRLDPLPFRLKEPADFSGEWIINEEKSDFGIWGASNLPYKMMVVQSLDTLYVKRTVLLEYADDRITEERLTLDGKECQSEFRNLLRVTTAQFREGGDTLVIHSNVTTGQTFEIVSKETWTTQEQGAILSIQQTSSSYWGERNIKMVFNRL
;
A
#
# COMPACT_ATOMS: atom_id res chain seq x y z
N MET A 1 13.59 26.63 101.68
CA MET A 1 13.81 26.44 100.23
C MET A 1 12.54 25.85 99.65
N ILE A 2 11.87 26.60 98.78
CA ILE A 2 10.52 26.34 98.28
C ILE A 2 10.58 25.26 97.19
N PHE A 3 9.79 24.19 97.34
CA PHE A 3 9.53 23.19 96.31
C PHE A 3 8.22 23.51 95.61
N THR A 4 8.25 23.58 94.27
CA THR A 4 7.04 23.62 93.45
C THR A 4 7.17 22.61 92.31
N ARG A 5 6.31 21.58 92.35
CA ARG A 5 6.04 20.63 91.25
C ARG A 5 5.26 21.33 90.15
N LYS A 6 5.60 21.09 88.87
CA LYS A 6 4.63 21.07 87.77
C LYS A 6 4.97 19.98 86.75
N ILE A 7 3.91 19.26 86.38
CA ILE A 7 3.80 18.18 85.40
C ILE A 7 3.75 18.78 84.00
N VAL A 8 4.43 18.17 83.03
CA VAL A 8 4.38 18.55 81.60
C VAL A 8 3.63 17.44 80.83
N LEU A 9 2.55 17.83 80.13
CA LEU A 9 1.79 16.98 79.22
C LEU A 9 2.45 16.91 77.83
N PHE A 10 2.38 15.73 77.22
CA PHE A 10 2.76 15.45 75.83
C PHE A 10 1.73 16.02 74.83
N PHE A 11 2.24 16.60 73.73
CA PHE A 11 1.48 16.82 72.49
C PHE A 11 2.18 16.04 71.36
N THR A 12 1.44 15.11 70.76
CA THR A 12 1.85 14.34 69.57
C THR A 12 1.53 15.15 68.31
N ALA A 13 2.55 15.40 67.47
CA ALA A 13 2.38 16.00 66.14
C ALA A 13 2.44 14.90 65.07
N PHE A 14 1.36 14.73 64.32
CA PHE A 14 1.30 13.88 63.11
C PHE A 14 1.84 14.69 61.91
N LEU A 15 2.96 14.27 61.34
CA LEU A 15 3.45 14.78 60.05
C LEU A 15 2.78 13.99 58.91
N GLY A 16 1.88 14.64 58.17
CA GLY A 16 1.32 14.08 56.93
C GLY A 16 2.30 14.23 55.76
N LEU A 17 2.83 13.12 55.27
CA LEU A 17 3.56 13.06 54.00
C LEU A 17 2.55 12.95 52.85
N ASN A 18 2.37 14.04 52.09
CA ASN A 18 1.64 14.02 50.83
C ASN A 18 2.53 13.39 49.75
N PHE A 19 2.21 12.16 49.34
CA PHE A 19 2.72 11.59 48.09
C PHE A 19 1.84 12.09 46.93
N SER A 20 2.34 13.05 46.16
CA SER A 20 1.77 13.32 44.84
C SER A 20 2.25 12.24 43.87
N PRO A 21 1.36 11.56 43.11
CA PRO A 21 1.77 10.62 42.10
C PRO A 21 2.49 11.40 40.98
N VAL A 22 3.76 11.09 40.75
CA VAL A 22 4.46 11.50 39.53
C VAL A 22 3.84 10.70 38.39
N PHE A 23 2.88 11.29 37.69
CA PHE A 23 2.46 10.76 36.40
C PHE A 23 3.65 10.93 35.44
N SER A 24 4.35 9.83 35.14
CA SER A 24 5.32 9.85 34.05
C SER A 24 4.58 10.23 32.77
N GLN A 25 5.05 11.26 32.06
CA GLN A 25 4.53 11.53 30.74
C GLN A 25 4.65 10.26 29.89
N PRO A 26 3.64 9.90 29.09
CA PRO A 26 3.73 8.75 28.20
C PRO A 26 4.96 8.95 27.31
N VAL A 27 5.87 7.97 27.33
CA VAL A 27 7.05 7.97 26.48
C VAL A 27 6.58 8.02 25.03
N ILE A 28 6.88 9.10 24.32
CA ILE A 28 6.60 9.21 22.90
C ILE A 28 7.45 8.13 22.21
N PRO A 29 6.85 7.18 21.47
CA PRO A 29 7.61 6.15 20.81
C PRO A 29 8.48 6.76 19.70
N GLU A 30 9.80 6.65 19.87
CA GLU A 30 10.79 7.10 18.89
C GLU A 30 11.26 5.90 18.04
N PRO A 31 11.38 6.06 16.71
CA PRO A 31 11.97 5.02 15.87
C PRO A 31 13.41 4.73 16.26
N VAL A 32 13.87 3.50 16.05
CA VAL A 32 15.25 3.08 16.32
C VAL A 32 16.28 3.77 15.43
N THR A 33 15.84 4.26 14.27
CA THR A 33 16.66 5.07 13.37
C THR A 33 16.93 6.44 14.01
N PRO A 34 18.20 6.83 14.26
CA PRO A 34 18.51 8.16 14.74
C PRO A 34 18.04 9.23 13.75
N ASP A 35 17.57 10.36 14.28
CA ASP A 35 17.04 11.48 13.48
C ASP A 35 15.95 11.06 12.48
N ALA A 36 15.13 10.07 12.85
CA ALA A 36 14.01 9.61 12.03
C ALA A 36 13.12 10.78 11.59
N SER A 37 12.62 10.68 10.35
CA SER A 37 11.81 11.72 9.74
C SER A 37 10.51 11.91 10.53
N VAL A 38 9.95 13.12 10.48
CA VAL A 38 8.70 13.44 11.21
C VAL A 38 7.54 12.54 10.80
N GLU A 39 7.54 12.09 9.55
CA GLU A 39 6.56 11.16 8.99
C GLU A 39 6.74 9.75 9.56
N ALA A 40 7.98 9.27 9.67
CA ALA A 40 8.27 7.97 10.28
C ALA A 40 7.87 7.95 11.76
N LYS A 41 8.22 9.00 12.51
CA LYS A 41 7.77 9.16 13.90
C LYS A 41 6.24 9.13 14.01
N ALA A 42 5.55 9.84 13.14
CA ALA A 42 4.09 9.88 13.15
C ALA A 42 3.45 8.54 12.76
N LEU A 43 4.01 7.82 11.79
CA LEU A 43 3.55 6.47 11.42
C LEU A 43 3.76 5.49 12.58
N LEU A 44 4.93 5.51 13.23
CA LEU A 44 5.19 4.64 14.36
C LEU A 44 4.22 4.95 15.50
N LYS A 45 4.02 6.23 15.82
CA LYS A 45 3.04 6.64 16.83
C LYS A 45 1.63 6.12 16.50
N LEU A 46 1.20 6.21 15.24
CA LEU A 46 -0.09 5.66 14.81
C LEU A 46 -0.19 4.15 15.12
N LEU A 47 0.87 3.37 14.88
CA LEU A 47 0.89 1.93 15.20
C LEU A 47 0.78 1.67 16.71
N TYR A 48 1.40 2.50 17.55
CA TYR A 48 1.23 2.43 19.00
C TYR A 48 -0.20 2.80 19.42
N ASP A 49 -0.78 3.86 18.84
CA ASP A 49 -2.13 4.34 19.16
C ASP A 49 -3.23 3.30 18.82
N ILE A 50 -3.03 2.51 17.76
CA ILE A 50 -4.00 1.46 17.37
C ILE A 50 -3.78 0.11 18.05
N SER A 51 -2.57 -0.18 18.54
CA SER A 51 -2.25 -1.50 19.09
C SER A 51 -3.17 -1.86 20.26
N GLY A 52 -3.82 -3.02 20.19
CA GLY A 52 -4.78 -3.45 21.22
C GLY A 52 -6.21 -2.94 21.00
N HIS A 53 -6.42 -2.02 20.05
CA HIS A 53 -7.70 -1.35 19.82
C HIS A 53 -8.24 -1.56 18.41
N HIS A 54 -7.37 -1.47 17.41
CA HIS A 54 -7.74 -1.60 16.00
C HIS A 54 -6.69 -2.39 15.20
N THR A 55 -7.15 -3.01 14.11
CA THR A 55 -6.34 -3.74 13.14
C THR A 55 -6.61 -3.18 11.75
N LEU A 56 -5.57 -2.66 11.09
CA LEU A 56 -5.69 -2.17 9.73
C LEU A 56 -5.76 -3.33 8.73
N THR A 57 -6.66 -3.24 7.76
CA THR A 57 -6.77 -4.22 6.67
C THR A 57 -5.68 -3.98 5.64
N GLY A 58 -5.10 -5.05 5.08
CA GLY A 58 -3.99 -4.91 4.13
C GLY A 58 -4.00 -5.96 3.04
N GLN A 59 -3.38 -5.63 1.92
CA GLN A 59 -3.27 -6.49 0.76
C GLN A 59 -1.89 -6.34 0.10
N HIS A 60 -1.23 -7.46 -0.16
CA HIS A 60 0.02 -7.52 -0.92
C HIS A 60 -0.25 -7.55 -2.42
N ASN A 61 0.64 -6.93 -3.19
CA ASN A 61 0.62 -6.87 -4.64
C ASN A 61 1.98 -7.30 -5.17
N TYR A 62 1.97 -8.15 -6.20
CA TYR A 62 3.22 -8.49 -6.87
C TYR A 62 3.88 -7.24 -7.49
N PRO A 63 5.22 -7.17 -7.54
CA PRO A 63 6.00 -6.04 -8.05
C PRO A 63 5.49 -5.43 -9.36
N ASN A 64 5.29 -6.27 -10.38
CA ASN A 64 5.09 -5.85 -11.75
C ASN A 64 3.60 -5.69 -12.15
N ILE A 65 2.71 -5.51 -11.16
CA ILE A 65 1.25 -5.38 -11.40
C ILE A 65 0.59 -4.23 -10.61
N ARG A 66 1.38 -3.32 -10.02
CA ARG A 66 0.89 -2.14 -9.28
C ARG A 66 -0.15 -2.52 -8.21
N ASP A 67 -1.35 -1.95 -8.22
CA ASP A 67 -2.42 -2.20 -7.23
C ASP A 67 -3.42 -3.28 -7.61
N ARG A 68 -3.13 -4.09 -8.62
CA ARG A 68 -4.12 -5.03 -9.18
C ARG A 68 -4.70 -5.97 -8.14
N ASN A 69 -3.92 -6.44 -7.16
CA ASN A 69 -4.43 -7.27 -6.06
C ASN A 69 -5.24 -6.44 -5.07
N SER A 70 -4.79 -5.27 -4.65
CA SER A 70 -5.53 -4.35 -3.76
C SER A 70 -6.91 -4.02 -4.30
N ARG A 71 -7.02 -3.72 -5.60
CA ARG A 71 -8.34 -3.44 -6.21
C ARG A 71 -9.22 -4.66 -6.35
N PHE A 72 -8.62 -5.81 -6.66
CA PHE A 72 -9.38 -7.04 -6.69
C PHE A 72 -9.93 -7.34 -5.28
N ALA A 73 -9.11 -7.17 -4.25
CA ALA A 73 -9.51 -7.30 -2.86
C ALA A 73 -10.64 -6.32 -2.54
N ALA A 74 -10.51 -5.03 -2.87
CA ALA A 74 -11.55 -4.02 -2.64
C ALA A 74 -12.91 -4.42 -3.21
N ARG A 75 -12.98 -4.84 -4.48
CA ARG A 75 -14.22 -5.35 -5.10
C ARG A 75 -14.73 -6.66 -4.50
N TYR A 76 -13.82 -7.51 -4.01
CA TYR A 76 -14.18 -8.79 -3.43
C TYR A 76 -14.70 -8.67 -2.00
N ILE A 77 -14.15 -7.77 -1.19
CA ILE A 77 -14.49 -7.62 0.23
C ILE A 77 -15.47 -6.47 0.48
N GLY A 78 -15.55 -5.50 -0.44
CA GLY A 78 -16.46 -4.34 -0.37
C GLY A 78 -15.88 -3.12 0.34
N LYS A 79 -14.60 -3.13 0.70
CA LYS A 79 -13.83 -2.02 1.28
C LYS A 79 -12.39 -2.05 0.80
N THR A 80 -11.74 -0.90 0.67
CA THR A 80 -10.37 -0.77 0.20
C THR A 80 -9.38 -1.03 1.35
N PRO A 81 -8.41 -1.97 1.19
CA PRO A 81 -7.39 -2.21 2.20
C PRO A 81 -6.63 -0.94 2.60
N ALA A 82 -6.52 -0.69 3.91
CA ALA A 82 -5.80 0.45 4.46
C ALA A 82 -4.28 0.38 4.27
N VAL A 83 -3.74 -0.83 4.12
CA VAL A 83 -2.31 -1.07 3.93
C VAL A 83 -2.04 -1.58 2.51
N PHE A 84 -1.22 -0.83 1.78
CA PHE A 84 -0.68 -1.25 0.49
C PHE A 84 0.67 -1.92 0.70
N SER A 85 0.78 -3.19 0.32
CA SER A 85 2.00 -3.99 0.43
C SER A 85 2.52 -4.41 -0.94
N THR A 86 3.85 -4.40 -1.12
CA THR A 86 4.53 -4.92 -2.33
C THR A 86 5.97 -5.38 -2.02
N ASP A 87 6.72 -5.78 -3.05
CA ASP A 87 8.11 -6.27 -2.99
C ASP A 87 8.99 -5.52 -4.01
N TRP A 88 10.31 -5.53 -3.85
CA TRP A 88 11.27 -4.99 -4.81
C TRP A 88 11.56 -5.88 -6.02
N GLY A 89 11.09 -7.11 -6.03
CA GLY A 89 11.25 -8.05 -7.14
C GLY A 89 12.67 -8.57 -7.34
N PHE A 90 12.77 -9.71 -8.01
CA PHE A 90 14.02 -10.46 -8.25
C PHE A 90 14.05 -11.14 -9.64
N ALA A 91 12.89 -11.29 -10.27
CA ALA A 91 12.73 -12.06 -11.50
C ALA A 91 12.96 -11.22 -12.77
N GLY A 92 13.00 -11.89 -13.92
CA GLY A 92 13.21 -11.28 -15.23
C GLY A 92 12.04 -10.43 -15.72
N ASP A 93 12.16 -9.89 -16.94
CA ASP A 93 11.07 -9.16 -17.58
C ASP A 93 9.89 -10.10 -17.89
N GLY A 94 8.67 -9.56 -17.87
CA GLY A 94 7.42 -10.32 -18.06
C GLY A 94 6.95 -11.15 -16.86
N ASP A 95 7.77 -11.32 -15.82
CA ASP A 95 7.38 -11.97 -14.57
C ASP A 95 6.64 -10.98 -13.64
N THR A 96 5.73 -11.48 -12.80
CA THR A 96 5.03 -10.67 -11.80
C THR A 96 5.97 -10.14 -10.72
N ASP A 97 7.08 -10.83 -10.44
CA ASP A 97 8.12 -10.45 -9.50
C ASP A 97 9.32 -9.75 -10.16
N SER A 98 9.10 -9.12 -11.33
CA SER A 98 10.18 -8.48 -12.09
C SER A 98 10.89 -7.38 -11.29
N TRP A 99 12.22 -7.47 -11.17
CA TRP A 99 13.03 -6.42 -10.55
C TRP A 99 13.01 -5.11 -11.36
N ARG A 100 12.65 -5.18 -12.65
CA ARG A 100 12.54 -4.00 -13.53
C ARG A 100 11.37 -3.09 -13.14
N ALA A 101 10.41 -3.59 -12.35
CA ALA A 101 9.26 -2.82 -11.88
C ALA A 101 9.59 -1.80 -10.78
N ARG A 102 10.82 -1.74 -10.26
CA ARG A 102 11.21 -0.85 -9.14
C ARG A 102 10.88 0.64 -9.35
N PRO A 103 11.05 1.24 -10.55
CA PRO A 103 10.59 2.60 -10.80
C PRO A 103 9.06 2.72 -10.62
N ASP A 104 8.29 1.83 -11.23
CA ASP A 104 6.83 1.79 -11.11
C ASP A 104 6.35 1.55 -9.67
N ILE A 105 7.07 0.72 -8.90
CA ILE A 105 6.80 0.50 -7.47
C ILE A 105 6.89 1.81 -6.69
N VAL A 106 7.89 2.65 -6.98
CA VAL A 106 8.03 3.96 -6.31
C VAL A 106 6.87 4.88 -6.69
N GLU A 107 6.54 4.99 -7.97
CA GLU A 107 5.42 5.81 -8.44
C GLU A 107 4.09 5.36 -7.83
N GLU A 108 3.88 4.04 -7.77
CA GLU A 108 2.67 3.46 -7.22
C GLU A 108 2.59 3.63 -5.70
N ALA A 109 3.68 3.45 -4.96
CA ALA A 109 3.72 3.73 -3.53
C ALA A 109 3.41 5.21 -3.22
N ILE A 110 3.90 6.15 -4.04
CA ILE A 110 3.55 7.57 -3.93
C ILE A 110 2.05 7.78 -4.16
N ARG A 111 1.48 7.14 -5.18
CA ARG A 111 0.05 7.25 -5.49
C ARG A 111 -0.82 6.69 -4.36
N GLN A 112 -0.51 5.48 -3.88
CA GLN A 112 -1.26 4.82 -2.80
C GLN A 112 -1.18 5.59 -1.49
N HIS A 113 -0.01 6.15 -1.17
CA HIS A 113 0.14 6.99 0.02
C HIS A 113 -0.73 8.25 -0.03
N LYS A 114 -0.77 8.93 -1.18
CA LYS A 114 -1.67 10.07 -1.40
C LYS A 114 -3.15 9.68 -1.21
N LEU A 115 -3.54 8.52 -1.75
CA LEU A 115 -4.89 7.96 -1.65
C LEU A 115 -5.28 7.51 -0.23
N GLY A 116 -4.33 7.40 0.70
CA GLY A 116 -4.61 7.10 2.10
C GLY A 116 -3.97 5.85 2.65
N SER A 117 -3.33 5.03 1.80
CA SER A 117 -2.73 3.79 2.26
C SER A 117 -1.45 4.03 3.07
N ILE A 118 -1.26 3.22 4.10
CA ILE A 118 0.04 3.02 4.71
C ILE A 118 0.85 2.08 3.81
N ILE A 119 2.13 2.39 3.61
CA ILE A 119 2.99 1.67 2.68
C ILE A 119 3.89 0.70 3.45
N THR A 120 3.87 -0.58 3.06
CA THR A 120 4.79 -1.61 3.52
C THR A 120 5.47 -2.28 2.33
N ILE A 121 6.78 -2.52 2.43
CA ILE A 121 7.55 -3.11 1.33
C ILE A 121 8.48 -4.18 1.89
N CYS A 122 8.44 -5.38 1.32
CA CYS A 122 9.42 -6.44 1.57
C CYS A 122 10.45 -6.56 0.47
N TRP A 123 11.39 -7.49 0.67
CA TRP A 123 12.42 -7.77 -0.31
C TRP A 123 12.81 -9.23 -0.30
N HIS A 124 12.35 -9.96 -1.32
CA HIS A 124 12.93 -11.24 -1.71
C HIS A 124 14.32 -11.02 -2.33
N ALA A 125 15.31 -10.77 -1.47
CA ALA A 125 16.65 -10.37 -1.88
C ALA A 125 17.38 -11.47 -2.68
N VAL A 126 18.01 -11.08 -3.78
CA VAL A 126 18.91 -11.94 -4.56
C VAL A 126 20.17 -12.24 -3.75
N PRO A 127 20.67 -13.49 -3.73
CA PRO A 127 21.88 -13.82 -3.00
C PRO A 127 23.10 -13.09 -3.61
N PRO A 128 24.10 -12.67 -2.81
CA PRO A 128 25.32 -12.03 -3.33
C PRO A 128 26.21 -12.90 -4.22
N THR A 129 25.83 -14.17 -4.44
CA THR A 129 26.47 -15.09 -5.38
C THR A 129 25.94 -14.96 -6.82
N ALA A 130 24.92 -14.14 -7.07
CA ALA A 130 24.30 -13.96 -8.37
C ALA A 130 23.83 -12.52 -8.61
N ASP A 131 23.74 -12.15 -9.90
CA ASP A 131 23.08 -10.93 -10.36
C ASP A 131 21.61 -11.18 -10.68
N GLU A 132 20.79 -10.14 -10.62
CA GLU A 132 19.42 -10.18 -11.12
C GLU A 132 19.38 -10.29 -12.65
N PRO A 133 18.46 -11.08 -13.23
CA PRO A 133 17.37 -11.81 -12.56
C PRO A 133 17.77 -13.19 -12.04
N VAL A 134 17.04 -13.67 -11.02
CA VAL A 134 17.14 -15.04 -10.49
C VAL A 134 15.77 -15.71 -10.41
N THR A 135 15.74 -17.03 -10.18
CA THR A 135 14.50 -17.76 -9.92
C THR A 135 14.10 -17.70 -8.44
N PHE A 136 12.84 -17.97 -8.13
CA PHE A 136 12.43 -18.09 -6.73
C PHE A 136 13.02 -19.35 -6.07
N ARG A 137 13.00 -20.49 -6.79
CA ARG A 137 13.56 -21.78 -6.34
C ARG A 137 14.81 -22.15 -7.13
N PRO A 138 15.75 -22.90 -6.53
CA PRO A 138 16.87 -23.45 -7.27
C PRO A 138 16.40 -24.30 -8.45
N LEU A 139 17.03 -24.14 -9.60
CA LEU A 139 16.80 -25.03 -10.74
C LEU A 139 17.33 -26.44 -10.44
N PRO A 140 16.74 -27.50 -11.03
CA PRO A 140 17.27 -28.85 -10.90
C PRO A 140 18.76 -28.92 -11.27
N GLY A 141 19.59 -29.47 -10.38
CA GLY A 141 21.03 -29.58 -10.59
C GLY A 141 21.84 -28.30 -10.34
N ALA A 142 21.24 -27.22 -9.82
CA ALA A 142 21.95 -26.01 -9.48
C ALA A 142 23.07 -26.26 -8.44
N SER A 143 24.25 -25.68 -8.68
CA SER A 143 25.38 -25.78 -7.76
C SER A 143 25.17 -24.90 -6.53
N SER A 144 25.50 -25.42 -5.35
CA SER A 144 25.53 -24.66 -4.11
C SER A 144 26.66 -23.60 -4.07
N ASP A 145 27.68 -23.75 -4.91
CA ASP A 145 28.77 -22.78 -5.03
C ASP A 145 28.36 -21.49 -5.75
N SER A 146 27.26 -21.52 -6.49
CA SER A 146 26.78 -20.42 -7.32
C SER A 146 25.26 -20.28 -7.21
N LEU A 147 24.76 -20.13 -5.98
CA LEU A 147 23.33 -20.00 -5.71
C LEU A 147 22.76 -18.81 -6.48
N ALA A 148 21.80 -19.07 -7.36
CA ALA A 148 21.15 -18.07 -8.22
C ALA A 148 19.63 -18.17 -8.09
N SER A 149 19.16 -18.21 -6.84
CA SER A 149 17.74 -18.21 -6.50
C SER A 149 17.52 -17.61 -5.12
N VAL A 150 16.31 -17.06 -4.88
CA VAL A 150 15.94 -16.48 -3.58
C VAL A 150 15.91 -17.57 -2.50
N GLN A 151 15.27 -18.71 -2.80
CA GLN A 151 15.33 -19.89 -1.96
C GLN A 151 16.64 -20.66 -2.16
N GLY A 152 17.06 -21.35 -1.11
CA GLY A 152 18.30 -22.11 -1.07
C GLY A 152 19.22 -21.64 0.05
N ARG A 153 20.41 -22.24 0.17
CA ARG A 153 21.32 -21.99 1.29
C ARG A 153 22.72 -21.65 0.79
N LEU A 154 23.24 -20.49 1.21
CA LEU A 154 24.66 -20.18 1.03
C LEU A 154 25.52 -21.10 1.90
N LEU A 155 26.66 -21.52 1.37
CA LEU A 155 27.71 -22.22 2.12
C LEU A 155 28.18 -21.34 3.29
N GLU A 156 28.62 -21.98 4.38
CA GLU A 156 29.14 -21.25 5.56
C GLU A 156 30.25 -20.26 5.21
N ARG A 157 31.14 -20.62 4.28
CA ARG A 157 32.18 -19.72 3.77
C ARG A 157 31.61 -18.50 3.05
N GLN A 158 30.60 -18.70 2.20
CA GLN A 158 29.98 -17.63 1.41
C GLN A 158 29.23 -16.66 2.33
N PHE A 159 28.46 -17.18 3.28
CA PHE A 159 27.71 -16.35 4.22
C PHE A 159 28.64 -15.54 5.14
N ARG A 160 29.72 -16.16 5.64
CA ARG A 160 30.78 -15.43 6.35
C ARG A 160 31.39 -14.33 5.48
N ASP A 161 31.67 -14.61 4.21
CA ASP A 161 32.26 -13.64 3.31
C ASP A 161 31.30 -12.46 3.04
N VAL A 162 29.99 -12.70 2.89
CA VAL A 162 28.96 -11.64 2.81
C VAL A 162 29.02 -10.70 4.02
N LEU A 163 29.28 -11.24 5.22
CA LEU A 163 29.39 -10.48 6.47
C LEU A 163 30.78 -9.88 6.72
N THR A 164 31.77 -10.16 5.88
CA THR A 164 33.16 -9.71 6.09
C THR A 164 33.47 -8.54 5.16
N PRO A 165 33.63 -7.30 5.69
CA PRO A 165 33.93 -6.14 4.87
C PRO A 165 35.12 -6.36 3.93
N GLY A 166 34.95 -6.01 2.65
CA GLY A 166 36.02 -6.03 1.65
C GLY A 166 36.17 -7.31 0.84
N THR A 167 35.53 -8.42 1.24
CA THR A 167 35.44 -9.63 0.39
C THR A 167 34.65 -9.33 -0.89
N ALA A 168 34.77 -10.21 -1.90
CA ALA A 168 34.01 -10.08 -3.14
C ALA A 168 32.50 -10.16 -2.90
N LEU A 169 32.04 -11.12 -2.08
CA LEU A 169 30.61 -11.28 -1.78
C LEU A 169 30.05 -10.12 -0.93
N ASN A 170 30.83 -9.57 0.01
CA ASN A 170 30.41 -8.38 0.74
C ASN A 170 30.28 -7.14 -0.17
N LYS A 171 31.24 -6.93 -1.08
CA LYS A 171 31.16 -5.85 -2.08
C LYS A 171 29.96 -6.02 -2.99
N HIS A 172 29.65 -7.25 -3.41
CA HIS A 172 28.48 -7.52 -4.23
C HIS A 172 27.18 -7.27 -3.46
N TRP A 173 27.07 -7.79 -2.23
CA TRP A 173 25.95 -7.48 -1.33
C TRP A 173 25.76 -5.97 -1.15
N CYS A 174 26.85 -5.23 -0.95
CA CYS A 174 26.82 -3.77 -0.85
C CYS A 174 26.20 -3.12 -2.09
N MET A 175 26.58 -3.55 -3.30
CA MET A 175 26.01 -3.03 -4.55
C MET A 175 24.52 -3.33 -4.69
N GLN A 176 24.09 -4.53 -4.31
CA GLN A 176 22.67 -4.93 -4.32
C GLN A 176 21.85 -4.05 -3.36
N VAL A 177 22.32 -3.86 -2.12
CA VAL A 177 21.66 -2.98 -1.15
C VAL A 177 21.66 -1.51 -1.62
N ASP A 178 22.75 -1.03 -2.23
CA ASP A 178 22.82 0.33 -2.77
C ASP A 178 21.83 0.57 -3.90
N SER A 179 21.51 -0.47 -4.68
CA SER A 179 20.47 -0.41 -5.71
C SER A 179 19.10 -0.14 -5.08
N ILE A 180 18.74 -0.89 -4.03
CA ILE A 180 17.46 -0.71 -3.30
C ILE A 180 17.42 0.64 -2.56
N ALA A 181 18.53 1.05 -1.94
CA ALA A 181 18.63 2.31 -1.21
C ALA A 181 18.28 3.53 -2.08
N LYS A 182 18.60 3.50 -3.37
CA LYS A 182 18.21 4.57 -4.32
C LYS A 182 16.70 4.76 -4.41
N TYR A 183 15.93 3.66 -4.42
CA TYR A 183 14.47 3.71 -4.49
C TYR A 183 13.85 4.13 -3.15
N LEU A 184 14.38 3.61 -2.03
CA LEU A 184 13.99 4.06 -0.69
C LEU A 184 14.25 5.56 -0.49
N LYS A 185 15.34 6.10 -1.04
CA LYS A 185 15.66 7.53 -0.98
C LYS A 185 14.65 8.38 -1.77
N LYS A 186 14.14 7.89 -2.91
CA LYS A 186 13.07 8.57 -3.65
C LYS A 186 11.78 8.64 -2.82
N LEU A 187 11.43 7.57 -2.11
CA LEU A 187 10.28 7.55 -1.21
C LEU A 187 10.46 8.49 -0.01
N GLU A 188 11.68 8.58 0.55
CA GLU A 188 12.01 9.57 1.59
C GLU A 188 11.84 11.01 1.07
N GLN A 189 12.36 11.31 -0.12
CA GLN A 189 12.21 12.63 -0.75
C GLN A 189 10.74 12.98 -1.00
N ALA A 190 9.90 11.99 -1.26
CA ALA A 190 8.44 12.13 -1.38
C ALA A 190 7.72 12.20 -0.02
N ARG A 191 8.45 12.24 1.11
CA ARG A 191 7.92 12.28 2.48
C ARG A 191 7.05 11.07 2.83
N ILE A 192 7.47 9.89 2.37
CA ILE A 192 6.73 8.64 2.59
C ILE A 192 7.52 7.77 3.57
N PRO A 193 7.00 7.55 4.78
CA PRO A 193 7.56 6.55 5.66
C PRO A 193 7.14 5.16 5.23
N ILE A 194 8.06 4.20 5.35
CA ILE A 194 7.88 2.83 4.86
C ILE A 194 7.97 1.88 6.03
N LEU A 195 6.96 1.02 6.20
CA LEU A 195 7.10 -0.20 6.99
C LEU A 195 8.03 -1.15 6.21
N TRP A 196 9.32 -1.09 6.54
CA TRP A 196 10.37 -1.78 5.81
C TRP A 196 10.58 -3.17 6.41
N ARG A 197 10.30 -4.21 5.61
CA ARG A 197 10.30 -5.62 6.04
C ARG A 197 11.37 -6.44 5.28
N PRO A 198 12.68 -6.19 5.53
CA PRO A 198 13.74 -6.94 4.87
C PRO A 198 13.93 -8.33 5.49
N TYR A 199 14.44 -9.25 4.67
CA TYR A 199 14.86 -10.58 5.14
C TYR A 199 13.80 -11.24 6.01
N HIS A 200 12.53 -11.24 5.57
CA HIS A 200 11.39 -11.82 6.30
C HIS A 200 11.50 -13.34 6.42
N GLU A 201 10.73 -13.91 7.34
CA GLU A 201 10.69 -15.36 7.65
C GLU A 201 12.07 -15.94 8.01
N MET A 202 12.94 -15.11 8.61
CA MET A 202 14.35 -15.46 8.77
C MET A 202 14.63 -16.60 9.77
N ASN A 203 13.64 -16.94 10.58
CA ASN A 203 13.69 -18.09 11.46
C ASN A 203 13.46 -19.42 10.74
N GLY A 204 12.99 -19.41 9.48
CA GLY A 204 13.00 -20.54 8.56
C GLY A 204 14.32 -20.71 7.81
N ASP A 205 14.54 -21.87 7.18
CA ASP A 205 15.77 -22.21 6.44
C ASP A 205 15.60 -22.28 4.91
N TRP A 206 14.45 -21.84 4.39
CA TRP A 206 14.14 -21.87 2.95
C TRP A 206 14.77 -20.72 2.15
N PHE A 207 14.98 -19.56 2.77
CA PHE A 207 15.65 -18.43 2.14
C PHE A 207 17.14 -18.39 2.50
N TRP A 208 17.97 -17.85 1.59
CA TRP A 208 19.42 -17.87 1.78
C TRP A 208 19.91 -17.11 3.02
N TRP A 209 19.11 -16.16 3.52
CA TRP A 209 19.36 -15.38 4.72
C TRP A 209 18.94 -16.08 6.02
N GLY A 210 18.10 -17.12 5.95
CA GLY A 210 17.40 -17.68 7.09
C GLY A 210 18.10 -18.84 7.80
N GLY A 211 17.68 -19.13 9.03
CA GLY A 211 18.05 -20.34 9.77
C GLY A 211 19.53 -20.41 10.16
N ARG A 212 20.20 -19.27 10.37
CA ARG A 212 21.62 -19.21 10.75
C ARG A 212 21.83 -18.56 12.11
N THR A 213 22.40 -19.32 13.02
CA THR A 213 22.80 -18.89 14.37
C THR A 213 24.34 -18.86 14.50
N GLY A 214 24.86 -18.33 15.61
CA GLY A 214 26.30 -18.20 15.84
C GLY A 214 26.92 -16.91 15.30
N LYS A 215 28.22 -16.93 14.98
CA LYS A 215 28.98 -15.72 14.59
C LYS A 215 28.56 -15.18 13.21
N SER A 216 28.40 -16.06 12.23
CA SER A 216 27.91 -15.72 10.89
C SER A 216 26.41 -15.95 10.83
N SER A 217 25.65 -15.16 11.59
CA SER A 217 24.22 -15.36 11.81
C SER A 217 23.33 -14.45 10.95
N THR A 218 22.07 -14.85 10.84
CA THR A 218 20.99 -14.03 10.31
C THR A 218 20.88 -12.69 11.04
N ILE A 219 21.08 -12.66 12.37
CA ILE A 219 21.10 -11.43 13.17
C ILE A 219 22.20 -10.48 12.67
N ALA A 220 23.41 -10.98 12.43
CA ALA A 220 24.51 -10.18 11.91
C ALA A 220 24.20 -9.59 10.53
N LEU A 221 23.54 -10.35 9.64
CA LEU A 221 23.11 -9.87 8.34
C LEU A 221 22.06 -8.75 8.44
N TYR A 222 21.06 -8.91 9.31
CA TYR A 222 20.02 -7.90 9.56
C TYR A 222 20.64 -6.59 10.06
N ARG A 223 21.54 -6.68 11.05
CA ARG A 223 22.27 -5.51 11.59
C ARG A 223 23.16 -4.86 10.53
N GLN A 224 23.84 -5.65 9.70
CA GLN A 224 24.65 -5.12 8.59
C GLN A 224 23.80 -4.32 7.59
N LEU A 225 22.59 -4.80 7.27
CA LEU A 225 21.64 -4.06 6.43
C LEU A 225 21.17 -2.77 7.10
N PHE A 226 20.84 -2.83 8.39
CA PHE A 226 20.49 -1.66 9.20
C PHE A 226 21.58 -0.59 9.11
N ASP A 227 22.82 -0.95 9.43
CA ASP A 227 23.92 0.00 9.45
C ASP A 227 24.16 0.63 8.07
N ARG A 228 24.00 -0.15 7.00
CA ARG A 228 24.16 0.36 5.64
C ARG A 228 23.03 1.32 5.24
N LEU A 229 21.78 0.98 5.50
CA LEU A 229 20.65 1.86 5.12
C LEU A 229 20.59 3.11 6.00
N VAL A 230 20.79 2.97 7.32
CA VAL A 230 20.69 4.07 8.28
C VAL A 230 21.95 4.95 8.26
N TYR A 231 23.13 4.40 8.51
CA TYR A 231 24.33 5.23 8.69
C TYR A 231 25.04 5.56 7.39
N ARG A 232 25.07 4.64 6.41
CA ARG A 232 25.76 4.87 5.12
C ARG A 232 24.89 5.62 4.11
N HIS A 233 23.61 5.29 4.00
CA HIS A 233 22.65 5.94 3.06
C HIS A 233 21.81 7.05 3.71
N ARG A 234 21.83 7.19 5.03
CA ARG A 234 21.11 8.24 5.76
C ARG A 234 19.61 8.21 5.41
N LEU A 235 19.03 7.02 5.40
CA LEU A 235 17.58 6.84 5.26
C LEU A 235 16.95 6.97 6.64
N THR A 236 16.05 7.93 6.77
CA THR A 236 15.39 8.35 8.02
C THR A 236 13.89 8.06 8.01
N ASN A 237 13.33 7.64 6.87
CA ASN A 237 11.91 7.35 6.67
C ASN A 237 11.54 5.87 6.89
N LEU A 238 12.46 5.01 7.31
CA LEU A 238 12.20 3.58 7.48
C LEU A 238 11.75 3.25 8.90
N ILE A 239 10.63 2.56 9.01
CA ILE A 239 10.18 1.86 10.22
C ILE A 239 10.56 0.39 10.06
N TRP A 240 11.45 -0.10 10.91
CA TRP A 240 12.05 -1.43 10.79
C TRP A 240 11.11 -2.52 11.31
N VAL A 241 10.60 -3.33 10.38
CA VAL A 241 9.70 -4.46 10.67
C VAL A 241 10.51 -5.75 10.67
N TRP A 242 10.68 -6.37 11.83
CA TRP A 242 11.29 -7.68 11.97
C TRP A 242 10.20 -8.76 11.89
N SER A 243 10.19 -9.53 10.80
CA SER A 243 9.11 -10.47 10.46
C SER A 243 9.55 -11.92 10.49
N VAL A 244 8.93 -12.72 11.35
CA VAL A 244 9.17 -14.16 11.51
C VAL A 244 8.04 -14.99 10.90
N ASP A 245 8.31 -16.25 10.53
CA ASP A 245 7.27 -17.25 10.27
C ASP A 245 6.96 -18.04 11.55
N ARG A 246 5.89 -18.82 11.53
CA ARG A 246 5.48 -19.70 12.63
C ARG A 246 6.54 -20.77 12.91
N PRO A 247 6.97 -20.93 14.18
CA PRO A 247 7.92 -21.97 14.55
C PRO A 247 7.24 -23.33 14.49
N ASN A 248 7.70 -24.19 13.58
CA ASN A 248 7.29 -25.59 13.53
C ASN A 248 8.31 -26.55 14.17
N LYS A 249 9.46 -26.02 14.60
CA LYS A 249 10.54 -26.72 15.30
C LYS A 249 11.22 -25.79 16.31
N PRO A 250 11.85 -26.31 17.39
CA PRO A 250 12.50 -25.49 18.42
C PRO A 250 13.61 -24.56 17.90
N GLU A 251 14.33 -24.93 16.84
CA GLU A 251 15.36 -24.09 16.25
C GLU A 251 14.80 -22.81 15.60
N MET A 252 13.50 -22.80 15.24
CA MET A 252 12.81 -21.66 14.63
C MET A 252 12.23 -20.68 15.66
N GLU A 253 12.43 -20.91 16.96
CA GLU A 253 11.93 -20.03 18.01
C GLU A 253 12.45 -18.60 17.83
N PHE A 254 11.54 -17.63 18.04
CA PHE A 254 11.74 -16.22 17.68
C PHE A 254 13.00 -15.60 18.28
N HIS A 255 13.29 -15.92 19.54
CA HIS A 255 14.41 -15.33 20.27
C HIS A 255 15.79 -15.70 19.70
N HIS A 256 15.92 -16.78 18.93
CA HIS A 256 17.17 -17.14 18.26
C HIS A 256 17.57 -16.15 17.15
N PHE A 257 16.62 -15.39 16.62
CA PHE A 257 16.79 -14.50 15.48
C PHE A 257 16.50 -13.03 15.81
N TYR A 258 16.24 -12.71 17.09
CA TYR A 258 15.93 -11.37 17.54
C TYR A 258 17.16 -10.44 17.41
N PRO A 259 17.09 -9.38 16.59
CA PRO A 259 18.27 -8.58 16.29
C PRO A 259 18.60 -7.56 17.38
N GLY A 260 17.85 -7.50 18.48
CA GLY A 260 17.96 -6.47 19.52
C GLY A 260 16.92 -5.36 19.33
N SER A 261 16.43 -4.80 20.43
CA SER A 261 15.38 -3.77 20.43
C SER A 261 15.82 -2.45 19.79
N GLU A 262 17.14 -2.26 19.64
CA GLU A 262 17.81 -1.13 19.01
C GLU A 262 17.88 -1.23 17.47
N TYR A 263 17.44 -2.35 16.88
CA TYR A 263 17.46 -2.58 15.43
C TYR A 263 16.06 -2.74 14.80
N LEU A 264 14.99 -2.68 15.59
CA LEU A 264 13.62 -2.85 15.08
C LEU A 264 12.60 -1.94 15.78
N ASP A 265 11.58 -1.54 15.04
CA ASP A 265 10.46 -0.72 15.52
C ASP A 265 9.20 -1.55 15.75
N VAL A 266 8.98 -2.55 14.91
CA VAL A 266 7.76 -3.37 14.85
C VAL A 266 8.14 -4.84 14.72
N LEU A 267 7.43 -5.72 15.43
CA LEU A 267 7.57 -7.16 15.27
C LEU A 267 6.41 -7.67 14.42
N ALA A 268 6.67 -8.64 13.55
CA ALA A 268 5.66 -9.19 12.68
C ALA A 268 5.70 -10.72 12.63
N LEU A 269 4.54 -11.32 12.35
CA LEU A 269 4.38 -12.75 12.14
C LEU A 269 3.68 -13.02 10.82
N ASP A 270 4.19 -13.99 10.07
CA ASP A 270 3.57 -14.50 8.86
C ASP A 270 2.73 -15.75 9.21
N VAL A 271 1.44 -15.75 8.86
CA VAL A 271 0.48 -16.80 9.26
C VAL A 271 -0.30 -17.31 8.07
N TYR A 272 0.07 -18.52 7.62
CA TYR A 272 -0.66 -19.25 6.58
C TYR A 272 -1.49 -20.40 7.16
N ARG A 273 -2.49 -20.85 6.39
CA ARG A 273 -3.41 -21.96 6.74
C ARG A 273 -4.27 -21.71 7.99
N ASN A 274 -4.53 -20.43 8.32
CA ASN A 274 -5.35 -20.02 9.47
C ASN A 274 -4.81 -20.52 10.83
N ASP A 275 -3.49 -20.70 10.94
CA ASP A 275 -2.80 -21.21 12.14
C ASP A 275 -2.44 -20.08 13.11
N PHE A 276 -3.46 -19.45 13.67
CA PHE A 276 -3.32 -18.37 14.66
C PHE A 276 -3.09 -18.93 16.07
N ASN A 277 -2.10 -19.82 16.25
CA ASN A 277 -1.80 -20.41 17.55
C ASN A 277 -1.45 -19.32 18.57
N LYS A 278 -2.10 -19.36 19.73
CA LYS A 278 -1.93 -18.37 20.80
C LYS A 278 -0.48 -18.30 21.30
N THR A 279 0.26 -19.40 21.26
CA THR A 279 1.67 -19.44 21.68
C THR A 279 2.54 -18.51 20.82
N TYR A 280 2.30 -18.45 19.51
CA TYR A 280 3.04 -17.53 18.63
C TYR A 280 2.76 -16.08 19.01
N TYR A 281 1.48 -15.75 19.25
CA TYR A 281 1.06 -14.43 19.69
C TYR A 281 1.68 -14.05 21.05
N ASP A 282 1.64 -14.95 22.03
CA ASP A 282 2.16 -14.71 23.39
C ASP A 282 3.68 -14.53 23.37
N SER A 283 4.41 -15.40 22.68
CA SER A 283 5.88 -15.32 22.54
C SER A 283 6.31 -14.04 21.83
N LEU A 284 5.67 -13.67 20.72
CA LEU A 284 6.00 -12.45 19.99
C LEU A 284 5.63 -11.19 20.80
N SER A 285 4.48 -11.20 21.48
CA SER A 285 4.04 -10.10 22.35
C SER A 285 4.95 -9.91 23.56
N ALA A 286 5.49 -10.98 24.13
CA ALA A 286 6.47 -10.90 25.21
C ALA A 286 7.80 -10.31 24.70
N LEU A 287 8.26 -10.78 23.54
CA LEU A 287 9.49 -10.32 22.91
C LEU A 287 9.41 -8.86 22.44
N SER A 288 8.20 -8.34 22.16
CA SER A 288 8.01 -6.96 21.70
C SER A 288 8.37 -5.91 22.73
N ALA A 289 8.34 -6.26 24.02
CA ALA A 289 8.56 -5.33 25.13
C ALA A 289 7.74 -4.03 25.00
N GLY A 290 6.52 -4.13 24.47
CA GLY A 290 5.61 -3.00 24.27
C GLY A 290 5.64 -2.38 22.86
N LYS A 291 6.59 -2.75 22.00
CA LYS A 291 6.57 -2.37 20.57
C LYS A 291 5.34 -2.98 19.86
N PRO A 292 4.82 -2.33 18.80
CA PRO A 292 3.69 -2.85 18.03
C PRO A 292 4.00 -4.22 17.43
N VAL A 293 2.96 -5.06 17.38
CA VAL A 293 3.00 -6.38 16.72
C VAL A 293 2.00 -6.41 15.58
N VAL A 294 2.36 -7.00 14.44
CA VAL A 294 1.52 -7.04 13.23
C VAL A 294 1.53 -8.41 12.56
N LEU A 295 0.56 -8.66 11.70
CA LEU A 295 0.54 -9.83 10.82
C LEU A 295 1.04 -9.40 9.42
N ALA A 296 2.31 -9.64 9.13
CA ALA A 296 2.94 -9.10 7.92
C ALA A 296 2.53 -9.84 6.65
N GLU A 297 2.17 -11.12 6.76
CA GLU A 297 1.55 -11.90 5.70
C GLU A 297 0.51 -12.85 6.29
N VAL A 298 -0.64 -12.94 5.63
CA VAL A 298 -1.65 -13.94 5.94
C VAL A 298 -2.22 -14.57 4.68
N GLY A 299 -2.52 -15.87 4.75
CA GLY A 299 -3.38 -16.52 3.76
C GLY A 299 -4.86 -16.19 3.97
N ASN A 300 -5.26 -16.10 5.24
CA ASN A 300 -6.61 -15.75 5.68
C ASN A 300 -6.46 -14.72 6.81
N PRO A 301 -7.17 -13.58 6.78
CA PRO A 301 -7.17 -12.66 7.90
C PRO A 301 -7.64 -13.32 9.20
N PRO A 302 -7.18 -12.86 10.38
CA PRO A 302 -7.72 -13.33 11.65
C PRO A 302 -9.24 -13.10 11.69
N SER A 303 -10.00 -14.03 12.26
CA SER A 303 -11.41 -13.81 12.50
C SER A 303 -11.63 -12.84 13.67
N PRO A 304 -12.84 -12.24 13.83
CA PRO A 304 -13.17 -11.46 15.02
C PRO A 304 -12.90 -12.18 16.36
N GLU A 305 -13.09 -13.50 16.40
CA GLU A 305 -12.82 -14.34 17.57
C GLU A 305 -11.31 -14.45 17.84
N ILE A 306 -10.49 -14.68 16.81
CA ILE A 306 -9.03 -14.68 16.95
C ILE A 306 -8.55 -13.32 17.46
N LEU A 307 -9.04 -12.22 16.87
CA LEU A 307 -8.63 -10.87 17.27
C LEU A 307 -9.10 -10.52 18.69
N LYS A 308 -10.18 -11.14 19.19
CA LYS A 308 -10.61 -10.97 20.59
C LYS A 308 -9.57 -11.52 21.56
N ASP A 309 -8.97 -12.66 21.24
CA ASP A 309 -7.96 -13.30 22.08
C ASP A 309 -6.54 -12.79 21.79
N GLN A 310 -6.33 -12.15 20.63
CA GLN A 310 -5.04 -11.64 20.15
C GLN A 310 -5.13 -10.16 19.73
N PRO A 311 -5.56 -9.24 20.62
CA PRO A 311 -5.97 -7.88 20.23
C PRO A 311 -4.85 -6.96 19.77
N LYS A 312 -3.57 -7.33 19.97
CA LYS A 312 -2.43 -6.44 19.70
C LYS A 312 -2.05 -6.34 18.22
N TRP A 313 -2.60 -7.20 17.35
CA TRP A 313 -2.32 -7.16 15.92
C TRP A 313 -2.73 -5.82 15.30
N GLY A 314 -1.77 -4.94 15.04
CA GLY A 314 -2.04 -3.58 14.54
C GLY A 314 -2.46 -3.54 13.07
N LEU A 315 -2.07 -4.53 12.27
CA LEU A 315 -2.51 -4.71 10.89
C LEU A 315 -2.41 -6.18 10.48
N TYR A 316 -3.07 -6.54 9.38
CA TYR A 316 -2.76 -7.75 8.62
C TYR A 316 -2.54 -7.43 7.14
N VAL A 317 -1.78 -8.26 6.43
CA VAL A 317 -1.65 -8.16 4.97
C VAL A 317 -1.97 -9.50 4.31
N THR A 318 -3.06 -9.58 3.54
CA THR A 318 -3.37 -10.79 2.78
C THR A 318 -2.41 -10.94 1.59
N TRP A 319 -1.82 -12.12 1.43
CA TRP A 319 -0.82 -12.36 0.38
C TRP A 319 -1.44 -12.39 -1.03
N ALA A 320 -1.13 -11.42 -1.88
CA ALA A 320 -1.42 -11.37 -3.32
C ALA A 320 -2.71 -12.09 -3.76
N GLY A 321 -2.57 -13.27 -4.37
CA GLY A 321 -3.68 -14.04 -4.92
C GLY A 321 -4.60 -14.72 -3.89
N MET A 322 -4.35 -14.57 -2.60
CA MET A 322 -5.01 -15.33 -1.53
C MET A 322 -6.26 -14.69 -0.95
N VAL A 323 -6.68 -13.50 -1.42
CA VAL A 323 -7.88 -12.85 -0.87
C VAL A 323 -9.13 -13.75 -0.92
N ARG A 324 -9.23 -14.65 -1.91
CA ARG A 324 -10.35 -15.58 -2.07
C ARG A 324 -10.27 -16.83 -1.18
N ASN A 325 -9.20 -17.03 -0.42
CA ASN A 325 -9.10 -18.11 0.56
C ASN A 325 -10.09 -17.91 1.71
N THR A 326 -10.52 -16.67 1.95
CA THR A 326 -11.59 -16.31 2.88
C THR A 326 -12.85 -15.96 2.08
N LEU A 327 -14.00 -16.54 2.45
CA LEU A 327 -15.26 -16.31 1.74
C LEU A 327 -15.82 -14.91 2.04
N ARG A 328 -16.60 -14.34 1.10
CA ARG A 328 -17.27 -13.04 1.29
C ARG A 328 -18.07 -12.94 2.60
N LYS A 329 -18.73 -14.02 3.03
CA LYS A 329 -19.47 -14.05 4.31
C LYS A 329 -18.57 -13.88 5.54
N GLN A 330 -17.34 -14.41 5.47
CA GLN A 330 -16.35 -14.28 6.54
C GLN A 330 -15.72 -12.88 6.52
N TYR A 331 -15.44 -12.33 5.34
CA TYR A 331 -15.03 -10.92 5.22
C TYR A 331 -16.10 -9.97 5.74
N ARG A 332 -17.38 -10.23 5.51
CA ARG A 332 -18.45 -9.41 6.08
C ARG A 332 -18.37 -9.39 7.61
N ALA A 333 -18.21 -10.54 8.25
CA ALA A 333 -18.01 -10.62 9.71
C ALA A 333 -16.76 -9.86 10.19
N ILE A 334 -15.66 -9.90 9.43
CA ILE A 334 -14.44 -9.14 9.72
C ILE A 334 -14.69 -7.63 9.58
N LEU A 335 -15.29 -7.19 8.48
CA LEU A 335 -15.43 -5.77 8.14
C LEU A 335 -16.60 -5.07 8.85
N ASP A 336 -17.54 -5.83 9.40
CA ASP A 336 -18.61 -5.35 10.28
C ASP A 336 -18.12 -5.17 11.73
N ASP A 337 -16.99 -5.80 12.10
CA ASP A 337 -16.40 -5.63 13.42
C ASP A 337 -15.58 -4.32 13.48
N PRO A 338 -15.91 -3.39 14.40
CA PRO A 338 -15.32 -2.04 14.44
C PRO A 338 -13.82 -2.00 14.79
N ARG A 339 -13.24 -3.14 15.17
CA ARG A 339 -11.79 -3.26 15.37
C ARG A 339 -11.05 -3.27 14.04
N TYR A 340 -11.66 -3.74 12.95
CA TYR A 340 -11.02 -3.73 11.63
C TYR A 340 -11.26 -2.42 10.91
N LEU A 341 -10.19 -1.83 10.39
CA LEU A 341 -10.22 -0.54 9.73
C LEU A 341 -9.68 -0.64 8.29
N SER A 342 -10.53 -0.26 7.35
CA SER A 342 -10.23 -0.04 5.94
C SER A 342 -10.25 1.45 5.61
N LEU A 343 -9.86 1.83 4.38
CA LEU A 343 -9.73 3.25 4.02
C LEU A 343 -11.03 4.05 4.14
N GLU A 344 -12.19 3.40 3.90
CA GLU A 344 -13.50 4.05 3.95
C GLU A 344 -14.04 4.27 5.37
N ASP A 345 -13.40 3.69 6.39
CA ASP A 345 -13.89 3.76 7.76
C ASP A 345 -13.56 5.13 8.37
N SER A 346 -14.56 5.84 8.89
CA SER A 346 -14.38 7.16 9.48
C SER A 346 -13.32 7.19 10.58
N ARG A 347 -13.26 6.10 11.35
CA ARG A 347 -12.28 5.93 12.42
C ARG A 347 -10.85 5.88 11.88
N TYR A 348 -10.64 5.26 10.71
CA TYR A 348 -9.33 5.29 10.04
C TYR A 348 -8.97 6.72 9.59
N CYS A 349 -9.91 7.43 8.98
CA CYS A 349 -9.71 8.81 8.55
C CYS A 349 -9.34 9.73 9.74
N GLU A 350 -10.02 9.59 10.89
CA GLU A 350 -9.72 10.33 12.12
C GLU A 350 -8.33 10.01 12.68
N LEU A 351 -8.03 8.71 12.87
CA LEU A 351 -6.77 8.26 13.46
C LEU A 351 -5.56 8.66 12.62
N THR A 352 -5.71 8.75 11.30
CA THR A 352 -4.61 9.09 10.40
C THR A 352 -4.38 10.60 10.23
N VAL A 353 -5.23 11.49 10.76
CA VAL A 353 -5.04 12.96 10.60
C VAL A 353 -3.65 13.44 11.05
N PRO A 354 -3.13 13.08 12.25
CA PRO A 354 -1.81 13.54 12.68
C PRO A 354 -0.69 13.00 11.78
N TYR A 355 -0.81 11.73 11.37
CA TYR A 355 0.11 11.08 10.45
C TYR A 355 0.16 11.78 9.09
N ARG A 356 -1.01 12.00 8.48
CA ARG A 356 -1.13 12.67 7.18
C ARG A 356 -0.63 14.12 7.24
N THR A 357 -0.90 14.82 8.34
CA THR A 357 -0.38 16.17 8.58
C THR A 357 1.15 16.18 8.59
N ALA A 358 1.80 15.24 9.27
CA ALA A 358 3.26 15.11 9.26
C ALA A 358 3.80 14.86 7.82
N CYS A 359 3.08 14.06 7.05
CA CYS A 359 3.37 13.80 5.63
C CYS A 359 3.07 14.99 4.70
N ARG A 360 2.46 16.09 5.18
CA ARG A 360 1.93 17.20 4.38
C ARG A 360 0.87 16.77 3.36
N LEU A 361 -0.03 15.90 3.81
CA LEU A 361 -1.22 15.48 3.08
C LEU A 361 -2.46 15.97 3.81
N ASP A 362 -3.48 16.34 3.06
CA ASP A 362 -4.79 16.69 3.62
C ASP A 362 -5.42 15.47 4.31
N PRO A 363 -6.25 15.67 5.36
CA PRO A 363 -7.07 14.61 5.93
C PRO A 363 -7.83 13.83 4.86
N LEU A 364 -8.01 12.52 5.06
CA LEU A 364 -8.82 11.74 4.13
C LEU A 364 -10.26 12.24 4.15
N PRO A 365 -10.92 12.35 2.98
CA PRO A 365 -12.33 12.69 2.95
C PRO A 365 -13.11 11.60 3.69
N PHE A 366 -14.14 11.98 4.44
CA PHE A 366 -15.02 11.08 5.19
C PHE A 366 -15.76 10.04 4.30
N ARG A 367 -15.59 10.09 2.97
CA ARG A 367 -15.88 9.02 2.02
C ARG A 367 -14.86 9.00 0.89
N LEU A 368 -13.99 8.00 0.86
CA LEU A 368 -13.33 7.58 -0.38
C LEU A 368 -14.39 6.88 -1.24
N LYS A 369 -15.02 7.64 -2.14
CA LYS A 369 -15.96 7.06 -3.10
C LYS A 369 -15.13 6.38 -4.18
N GLU A 370 -15.34 5.08 -4.41
CA GLU A 370 -14.85 4.43 -5.64
C GLU A 370 -15.23 5.32 -6.83
N PRO A 371 -14.31 5.58 -7.78
CA PRO A 371 -14.65 6.37 -8.95
C PRO A 371 -15.88 5.78 -9.65
N ALA A 372 -16.71 6.65 -10.22
CA ALA A 372 -17.89 6.22 -10.95
C ALA A 372 -17.48 5.21 -12.03
N ASP A 373 -18.20 4.09 -12.08
CA ASP A 373 -18.08 3.09 -13.15
C ASP A 373 -19.05 3.44 -14.27
N PHE A 374 -18.49 3.84 -15.41
CA PHE A 374 -19.22 4.16 -16.62
C PHE A 374 -19.40 2.95 -17.55
N SER A 375 -18.90 1.77 -17.17
CA SER A 375 -18.97 0.58 -18.01
C SER A 375 -20.42 0.17 -18.30
N GLY A 376 -20.71 -0.24 -19.52
CA GLY A 376 -22.04 -0.72 -19.90
C GLY A 376 -22.39 -0.39 -21.34
N GLU A 377 -23.54 -0.92 -21.78
CA GLU A 377 -24.19 -0.44 -22.98
C GLU A 377 -25.20 0.65 -22.60
N TRP A 378 -25.22 1.72 -23.38
CA TRP A 378 -25.96 2.94 -23.11
C TRP A 378 -26.77 3.32 -24.34
N ILE A 379 -28.06 3.61 -24.15
CA ILE A 379 -28.96 4.10 -25.20
C ILE A 379 -29.43 5.52 -24.85
N ILE A 380 -29.42 6.43 -25.82
CA ILE A 380 -29.81 7.82 -25.59
C ILE A 380 -31.28 7.88 -25.16
N ASN A 381 -31.55 8.71 -24.17
CA ASN A 381 -32.88 9.09 -23.75
C ASN A 381 -33.14 10.50 -24.26
N GLU A 382 -33.78 10.61 -25.43
CA GLU A 382 -34.03 11.91 -26.07
C GLU A 382 -34.92 12.81 -25.21
N GLU A 383 -35.89 12.24 -24.48
CA GLU A 383 -36.81 13.00 -23.61
C GLU A 383 -36.09 13.67 -22.43
N LYS A 384 -35.02 13.04 -21.93
CA LYS A 384 -34.21 13.59 -20.82
C LYS A 384 -32.99 14.38 -21.30
N SER A 385 -32.74 14.42 -22.60
CA SER A 385 -31.58 15.11 -23.20
C SER A 385 -31.95 16.54 -23.64
N ASP A 386 -30.94 17.41 -23.70
CA ASP A 386 -31.03 18.74 -24.29
C ASP A 386 -29.98 18.85 -25.39
N PHE A 387 -30.43 18.85 -26.64
CA PHE A 387 -29.55 18.88 -27.81
C PHE A 387 -29.26 20.29 -28.33
N GLY A 388 -29.78 21.32 -27.66
CA GLY A 388 -29.70 22.71 -28.11
C GLY A 388 -30.36 22.93 -29.48
N ILE A 389 -30.02 24.05 -30.12
CA ILE A 389 -30.63 24.48 -31.38
C ILE A 389 -30.33 23.57 -32.58
N TRP A 390 -29.34 22.69 -32.47
CA TRP A 390 -28.86 21.83 -33.54
C TRP A 390 -29.49 20.43 -33.55
N GLY A 391 -30.27 20.09 -32.52
CA GLY A 391 -30.90 18.77 -32.39
C GLY A 391 -29.89 17.62 -32.23
N ALA A 392 -30.40 16.39 -32.31
CA ALA A 392 -29.62 15.17 -32.08
C ALA A 392 -28.67 14.79 -33.24
N SER A 393 -28.64 15.58 -34.32
CA SER A 393 -27.83 15.28 -35.50
C SER A 393 -26.35 15.10 -35.15
N ASN A 394 -25.74 14.04 -35.70
CA ASN A 394 -24.36 13.62 -35.46
C ASN A 394 -23.99 13.27 -34.00
N LEU A 395 -24.95 13.16 -33.09
CA LEU A 395 -24.71 12.67 -31.72
C LEU A 395 -24.86 11.14 -31.65
N PRO A 396 -24.15 10.47 -30.73
CA PRO A 396 -24.31 9.04 -30.54
C PRO A 396 -25.68 8.72 -29.93
N TYR A 397 -26.43 7.84 -30.58
CA TYR A 397 -27.66 7.31 -30.01
C TYR A 397 -27.41 6.06 -29.16
N LYS A 398 -26.31 5.33 -29.42
CA LYS A 398 -25.84 4.19 -28.62
C LYS A 398 -24.36 4.35 -28.28
N MET A 399 -23.97 3.91 -27.08
CA MET A 399 -22.57 3.76 -26.69
C MET A 399 -22.31 2.42 -25.99
N MET A 400 -21.11 1.89 -26.16
CA MET A 400 -20.56 0.83 -25.31
C MET A 400 -19.30 1.38 -24.64
N VAL A 401 -19.27 1.29 -23.33
CA VAL A 401 -18.16 1.76 -22.51
C VAL A 401 -17.58 0.57 -21.77
N VAL A 402 -16.26 0.41 -21.84
CA VAL A 402 -15.51 -0.53 -21.01
C VAL A 402 -14.47 0.27 -20.25
N GLN A 403 -14.71 0.45 -18.96
CA GLN A 403 -13.80 1.15 -18.06
C GLN A 403 -12.92 0.15 -17.33
N SER A 404 -11.62 0.38 -17.41
CA SER A 404 -10.67 -0.16 -16.46
C SER A 404 -10.22 0.96 -15.52
N LEU A 405 -9.16 0.74 -14.76
CA LEU A 405 -8.75 1.70 -13.75
C LEU A 405 -7.97 2.87 -14.32
N ASP A 406 -7.16 2.58 -15.33
CA ASP A 406 -6.27 3.50 -15.99
C ASP A 406 -6.67 3.72 -17.44
N THR A 407 -7.62 2.95 -17.98
CA THR A 407 -8.08 3.12 -19.37
C THR A 407 -9.59 3.13 -19.51
N LEU A 408 -10.05 3.81 -20.55
CA LEU A 408 -11.44 3.88 -20.96
C LEU A 408 -11.51 3.53 -22.45
N TYR A 409 -12.27 2.49 -22.78
CA TYR A 409 -12.68 2.22 -24.16
C TYR A 409 -14.11 2.71 -24.37
N VAL A 410 -14.31 3.54 -25.38
CA VAL A 410 -15.63 4.06 -25.75
C VAL A 410 -15.88 3.76 -27.21
N LYS A 411 -16.96 3.03 -27.48
CA LYS A 411 -17.53 2.84 -28.80
C LYS A 411 -18.83 3.65 -28.90
N ARG A 412 -18.92 4.53 -29.88
CA ARG A 412 -20.07 5.42 -30.12
C ARG A 412 -20.68 5.08 -31.48
N THR A 413 -21.99 4.89 -31.52
CA THR A 413 -22.76 4.63 -32.73
C THR A 413 -23.68 5.82 -33.02
N VAL A 414 -23.55 6.39 -34.22
CA VAL A 414 -24.29 7.57 -34.67
C VAL A 414 -25.17 7.16 -35.86
N LEU A 415 -26.46 7.49 -35.79
CA LEU A 415 -27.39 7.29 -36.90
C LEU A 415 -26.98 8.17 -38.10
N LEU A 416 -26.91 7.57 -39.28
CA LEU A 416 -26.84 8.29 -40.55
C LEU A 416 -28.13 8.05 -41.32
N GLU A 417 -28.81 9.12 -41.72
CA GLU A 417 -30.09 9.02 -42.45
C GLU A 417 -29.93 8.49 -43.88
N TYR A 418 -28.70 8.48 -44.38
CA TYR A 418 -28.36 8.21 -45.79
C TYR A 418 -27.37 7.05 -45.97
N ALA A 419 -26.97 6.37 -44.88
CA ALA A 419 -26.02 5.27 -44.90
C ALA A 419 -26.18 4.41 -43.64
N ASP A 420 -25.40 3.33 -43.55
CA ASP A 420 -25.27 2.58 -42.30
C ASP A 420 -24.74 3.47 -41.17
N ASP A 421 -25.04 3.07 -39.93
CA ASP A 421 -24.59 3.77 -38.74
C ASP A 421 -23.08 4.00 -38.72
N ARG A 422 -22.68 5.22 -38.40
CA ARG A 422 -21.27 5.55 -38.23
C ARG A 422 -20.82 5.12 -36.84
N ILE A 423 -19.81 4.25 -36.81
CA ILE A 423 -19.15 3.81 -35.58
C ILE A 423 -17.84 4.56 -35.39
N THR A 424 -17.60 5.04 -34.17
CA THR A 424 -16.30 5.56 -33.74
C THR A 424 -15.86 4.86 -32.47
N GLU A 425 -14.57 4.55 -32.39
CA GLU A 425 -13.98 3.85 -31.25
C GLU A 425 -12.77 4.63 -30.74
N GLU A 426 -12.64 4.72 -29.42
CA GLU A 426 -11.59 5.48 -28.77
C GLU A 426 -11.07 4.72 -27.54
N ARG A 427 -9.75 4.75 -27.35
CA ARG A 427 -9.08 4.24 -26.15
C ARG A 427 -8.33 5.38 -25.51
N LEU A 428 -8.64 5.67 -24.25
CA LEU A 428 -8.06 6.76 -23.47
C LEU A 428 -7.38 6.20 -22.24
N THR A 429 -6.32 6.86 -21.78
CA THR A 429 -5.84 6.72 -20.41
C THR A 429 -6.57 7.70 -19.49
N LEU A 430 -6.74 7.32 -18.22
CA LEU A 430 -7.49 8.07 -17.20
C LEU A 430 -6.57 8.89 -16.28
N ASP A 431 -5.29 8.97 -16.62
CA ASP A 431 -4.23 9.66 -15.87
C ASP A 431 -3.95 11.09 -16.41
N GLY A 432 -4.80 11.60 -17.29
CA GLY A 432 -4.66 12.92 -17.90
C GLY A 432 -3.60 12.99 -19.03
N LYS A 433 -2.96 11.88 -19.39
CA LYS A 433 -2.02 11.86 -20.53
C LYS A 433 -2.74 12.00 -21.87
N GLU A 434 -2.03 12.57 -22.82
CA GLU A 434 -2.50 12.74 -24.19
C GLU A 434 -2.62 11.39 -24.91
N CYS A 435 -3.78 11.16 -25.51
CA CYS A 435 -4.07 10.03 -26.38
C CYS A 435 -4.34 10.58 -27.79
N GLN A 436 -3.63 10.06 -28.79
CA GLN A 436 -3.81 10.46 -30.18
C GLN A 436 -4.78 9.53 -30.90
N SER A 437 -5.67 10.12 -31.70
CA SER A 437 -6.60 9.41 -32.59
C SER A 437 -6.89 10.25 -33.84
N GLU A 438 -7.72 9.73 -34.72
CA GLU A 438 -8.11 10.41 -35.96
C GLU A 438 -9.60 10.76 -35.94
N PHE A 439 -9.94 11.97 -36.38
CA PHE A 439 -11.31 12.42 -36.56
C PHE A 439 -11.46 13.05 -37.94
N ARG A 440 -12.19 12.39 -38.85
CA ARG A 440 -12.37 12.84 -40.25
C ARG A 440 -11.04 13.14 -40.96
N ASN A 441 -10.07 12.23 -40.82
CA ASN A 441 -8.72 12.36 -41.37
C ASN A 441 -7.87 13.50 -40.76
N LEU A 442 -8.25 13.99 -39.59
CA LEU A 442 -7.52 15.01 -38.84
C LEU A 442 -7.01 14.43 -37.53
N LEU A 443 -5.82 14.88 -37.10
CA LEU A 443 -5.25 14.51 -35.82
C LEU A 443 -6.13 15.06 -34.69
N ARG A 444 -6.52 14.17 -33.79
CA ARG A 444 -7.23 14.48 -32.55
C ARG A 444 -6.37 14.09 -31.35
N VAL A 445 -6.17 15.03 -30.44
CA VAL A 445 -5.53 14.81 -29.15
C VAL A 445 -6.60 14.85 -28.07
N THR A 446 -6.72 13.78 -27.29
CA THR A 446 -7.70 13.64 -26.22
C THR A 446 -6.98 13.39 -24.89
N THR A 447 -7.42 14.05 -23.80
CA THR A 447 -7.01 13.73 -22.43
C THR A 447 -8.23 13.37 -21.60
N ALA A 448 -8.14 12.39 -20.71
CA ALA A 448 -9.20 12.03 -19.79
C ALA A 448 -8.69 11.86 -18.35
N GLN A 449 -9.44 12.38 -17.38
CA GLN A 449 -9.12 12.22 -15.96
C GLN A 449 -10.36 12.41 -15.08
N PHE A 450 -10.38 11.75 -13.93
CA PHE A 450 -11.40 11.98 -12.91
C PHE A 450 -11.19 13.32 -12.19
N ARG A 451 -12.28 13.98 -11.79
CA ARG A 451 -12.23 15.03 -10.78
C ARG A 451 -11.94 14.45 -9.40
N GLU A 452 -11.49 15.32 -8.51
CA GLU A 452 -11.37 15.02 -7.08
C GLU A 452 -12.71 14.47 -6.54
N GLY A 453 -12.66 13.30 -5.88
CA GLY A 453 -13.85 12.57 -5.41
C GLY A 453 -14.36 11.46 -6.35
N GLY A 454 -13.83 11.36 -7.59
CA GLY A 454 -14.01 10.20 -8.47
C GLY A 454 -15.40 10.06 -9.11
N ASP A 455 -16.38 10.90 -8.81
CA ASP A 455 -17.74 10.78 -9.35
C ASP A 455 -17.91 11.32 -10.78
N THR A 456 -16.93 12.10 -11.24
CA THR A 456 -17.01 12.86 -12.48
C THR A 456 -15.77 12.61 -13.32
N LEU A 457 -15.97 12.12 -14.55
CA LEU A 457 -14.90 12.01 -15.54
C LEU A 457 -14.94 13.21 -16.48
N VAL A 458 -13.78 13.81 -16.72
CA VAL A 458 -13.62 14.93 -17.65
C VAL A 458 -12.78 14.48 -18.84
N ILE A 459 -13.30 14.67 -20.04
CA ILE A 459 -12.63 14.37 -21.30
C ILE A 459 -12.48 15.67 -22.07
N HIS A 460 -11.25 16.01 -22.46
CA HIS A 460 -10.94 17.13 -23.33
C HIS A 460 -10.42 16.61 -24.66
N SER A 461 -10.89 17.15 -25.77
CA SER A 461 -10.45 16.78 -27.11
C SER A 461 -10.14 18.04 -27.92
N ASN A 462 -9.01 18.03 -28.62
CA ASN A 462 -8.63 19.05 -29.59
C ASN A 462 -8.35 18.39 -30.94
N VAL A 463 -8.97 18.91 -32.01
CA VAL A 463 -8.70 18.52 -33.40
C VAL A 463 -8.04 19.69 -34.11
N THR A 464 -6.77 19.52 -34.51
CA THR A 464 -6.02 20.54 -35.24
C THR A 464 -6.33 20.41 -36.73
N THR A 465 -6.84 21.48 -37.33
CA THR A 465 -6.94 21.59 -38.80
C THR A 465 -5.72 22.35 -39.30
N GLY A 466 -5.08 21.90 -40.38
CA GLY A 466 -3.85 22.52 -40.92
C GLY A 466 -3.96 23.98 -41.39
N GLN A 467 -5.07 24.67 -41.10
CA GLN A 467 -5.32 26.08 -41.36
C GLN A 467 -6.04 26.72 -40.16
N THR A 468 -5.34 27.56 -39.38
CA THR A 468 -5.84 28.60 -38.42
C THR A 468 -6.99 28.32 -37.44
N PHE A 469 -7.61 27.13 -37.42
CA PHE A 469 -8.80 26.83 -36.63
C PHE A 469 -8.67 25.48 -35.90
N GLU A 470 -9.15 25.46 -34.67
CA GLU A 470 -9.20 24.28 -33.81
C GLU A 470 -10.65 23.90 -33.52
N ILE A 471 -10.93 22.60 -33.46
CA ILE A 471 -12.20 22.09 -32.91
C ILE A 471 -11.89 21.59 -31.51
N VAL A 472 -12.39 22.30 -30.50
CA VAL A 472 -12.16 21.96 -29.10
C VAL A 472 -13.47 21.49 -28.49
N SER A 473 -13.44 20.37 -27.78
CA SER A 473 -14.58 19.89 -26.99
C SER A 473 -14.16 19.48 -25.58
N LYS A 474 -15.11 19.63 -24.67
CA LYS A 474 -15.02 19.16 -23.29
C LYS A 474 -16.30 18.40 -22.97
N GLU A 475 -16.14 17.18 -22.48
CA GLU A 475 -17.21 16.36 -21.96
C GLU A 475 -17.04 16.17 -20.45
N THR A 476 -18.13 16.26 -19.71
CA THR A 476 -18.19 15.95 -18.27
C THR A 476 -19.22 14.86 -18.05
N TRP A 477 -18.75 13.69 -17.63
CA TRP A 477 -19.52 12.48 -17.48
C TRP A 477 -19.83 12.22 -16.00
N THR A 478 -21.09 11.90 -15.71
CA THR A 478 -21.56 11.56 -14.36
C THR A 478 -22.56 10.41 -14.43
N THR A 479 -22.61 9.58 -13.38
CA THR A 479 -23.66 8.56 -13.23
C THR A 479 -24.69 8.97 -12.20
N GLN A 480 -25.94 8.59 -12.44
CA GLN A 480 -27.08 8.82 -11.55
C GLN A 480 -27.83 7.50 -11.32
N GLU A 481 -28.75 7.50 -10.36
CA GLU A 481 -29.61 6.34 -10.05
C GLU A 481 -28.81 5.03 -9.90
N GLN A 482 -27.76 5.06 -9.05
CA GLN A 482 -26.87 3.91 -8.81
C GLN A 482 -26.20 3.33 -10.08
N GLY A 483 -25.96 4.18 -11.09
CA GLY A 483 -25.31 3.76 -12.34
C GLY A 483 -26.28 3.26 -13.40
N ALA A 484 -27.58 3.51 -13.25
CA ALA A 484 -28.58 3.23 -14.29
C ALA A 484 -28.65 4.33 -15.36
N ILE A 485 -28.21 5.55 -15.03
CA ILE A 485 -28.22 6.71 -15.93
C ILE A 485 -26.82 7.27 -16.09
N LEU A 486 -26.42 7.51 -17.33
CA LEU A 486 -25.21 8.27 -17.69
C LEU A 486 -25.62 9.64 -18.21
N SER A 487 -25.08 10.71 -17.63
CA SER A 487 -25.25 12.07 -18.13
C SER A 487 -23.92 12.65 -18.59
N ILE A 488 -23.89 13.14 -19.83
CA ILE A 488 -22.74 13.78 -20.45
C ILE A 488 -23.10 15.23 -20.76
N GLN A 489 -22.46 16.18 -20.08
CA GLN A 489 -22.46 17.58 -20.48
C GLN A 489 -21.33 17.80 -21.48
N GLN A 490 -21.64 18.30 -22.67
CA GLN A 490 -20.65 18.60 -23.70
C GLN A 490 -20.69 20.09 -24.06
N THR A 491 -19.52 20.73 -24.02
CA THR A 491 -19.29 22.05 -24.61
C THR A 491 -18.28 21.91 -25.73
N SER A 492 -18.55 22.46 -26.90
CA SER A 492 -17.59 22.51 -28.00
C SER A 492 -17.58 23.85 -28.72
N SER A 493 -16.43 24.19 -29.30
CA SER A 493 -16.24 25.33 -30.17
C SER A 493 -15.68 24.84 -31.50
N SER A 494 -16.26 25.31 -32.60
CA SER A 494 -15.89 24.93 -33.96
C SER A 494 -16.16 26.10 -34.92
N TYR A 495 -15.79 25.95 -36.19
CA TYR A 495 -16.11 26.93 -37.22
C TYR A 495 -17.61 27.11 -37.48
N TRP A 496 -18.47 26.17 -37.03
CA TRP A 496 -19.92 26.29 -37.06
C TRP A 496 -20.51 27.03 -35.86
N GLY A 497 -19.65 27.49 -34.94
CA GLY A 497 -20.02 28.15 -33.69
C GLY A 497 -19.86 27.26 -32.47
N GLU A 498 -20.35 27.79 -31.35
CA GLU A 498 -20.33 27.12 -30.05
C GLU A 498 -21.55 26.23 -29.87
N ARG A 499 -21.34 25.10 -29.20
CA ARG A 499 -22.40 24.16 -28.84
C ARG A 499 -22.29 23.82 -27.37
N ASN A 500 -23.41 23.85 -26.67
CA ASN A 500 -23.55 23.41 -25.29
C ASN A 500 -24.78 22.51 -25.20
N ILE A 501 -24.57 21.23 -24.89
CA ILE A 501 -25.63 20.21 -24.87
C ILE A 501 -25.49 19.28 -23.67
N LYS A 502 -26.59 18.63 -23.34
CA LYS A 502 -26.66 17.57 -22.34
C LYS A 502 -27.23 16.31 -22.96
N MET A 503 -26.43 15.25 -23.01
CA MET A 503 -26.89 13.93 -23.42
C MET A 503 -27.16 13.08 -22.17
N VAL A 504 -28.32 12.44 -22.12
CA VAL A 504 -28.70 11.51 -21.05
C VAL A 504 -28.92 10.14 -21.68
N PHE A 505 -28.27 9.12 -21.13
CA PHE A 505 -28.39 7.74 -21.58
C PHE A 505 -28.94 6.85 -20.47
N ASN A 506 -29.77 5.89 -20.84
CA ASN A 506 -30.18 4.80 -19.98
C ASN A 506 -29.26 3.60 -20.22
N ARG A 507 -28.94 2.85 -19.16
CA ARG A 507 -28.21 1.59 -19.27
C ARG A 507 -29.11 0.50 -19.85
N LEU A 508 -28.58 -0.29 -20.78
CA LEU A 508 -29.24 -1.48 -21.34
C LEU A 508 -29.06 -2.71 -20.46
#